data_AF-A0A517Q5V5-F1
#
_entry.id   AF-A0A517Q5V5-F1
#
_cell.length_a   1.000
_cell.length_b   1.000
_cell.length_c   1.000
_cell.angle_alpha   90.00
_cell.angle_beta   90.00
_cell.angle_gamma   90.00
#
_symmetry.space_group_name_H-M   'P 1'
#
loop_
_entity.id
_entity.type
_entity.pdbx_description
1 polymer ?
#
loop_
_entity_poly.entity_id
_entity_poly.type
_entity_poly.pdbx_seq_one_letter_code
_entity_poly.pdbx_strand_id
1 'polypeptide(L)'
;MKTFVLCLLTLTLIGCNSSTSAVPEVSPGLTQDQLVPTLQKIAETGHYDTVLQDLTVGLENAGHMEQAVTVQRFNELSDPEDIKKLATQVVATIQK
;
A
#
# COMPACT_ATOMS: atom_id res chain seq x y z
N MET A 1 18.81 15.83 -67.44
CA MET A 1 19.76 16.78 -66.80
C MET A 1 18.89 17.81 -66.09
N LYS A 2 18.93 18.07 -64.78
CA LYS A 2 20.08 18.23 -63.88
C LYS A 2 19.52 18.18 -62.44
N THR A 3 20.16 17.41 -61.58
CA THR A 3 19.86 17.17 -60.16
C THR A 3 19.97 18.43 -59.29
N PHE A 4 19.06 18.61 -58.33
CA PHE A 4 19.25 19.46 -57.15
C PHE A 4 18.70 18.71 -55.91
N VAL A 5 19.60 18.09 -55.13
CA VAL A 5 19.99 18.46 -53.74
C VAL A 5 18.82 18.32 -52.76
N LEU A 6 18.62 17.13 -52.17
CA LEU A 6 19.20 16.73 -50.87
C LEU A 6 18.97 17.79 -49.76
N CYS A 7 17.79 17.79 -49.13
CA CYS A 7 17.64 18.32 -47.78
C CYS A 7 17.50 17.16 -46.82
N LEU A 8 18.62 16.92 -46.14
CA LEU A 8 18.87 15.99 -45.06
C LEU A 8 17.70 15.93 -44.05
N LEU A 9 17.16 14.72 -43.91
CA LEU A 9 16.60 14.20 -42.67
C LEU A 9 17.67 14.25 -41.57
N THR A 10 17.66 15.24 -40.69
CA THR A 10 18.27 15.18 -39.35
C THR A 10 17.84 16.40 -38.54
N LEU A 11 17.55 16.20 -37.25
CA LEU A 11 17.10 17.15 -36.21
C LEU A 11 15.60 16.99 -35.95
N THR A 12 15.17 16.27 -34.93
CA THR A 12 15.66 16.37 -33.56
C THR A 12 15.58 15.01 -32.87
N LEU A 13 16.70 14.62 -32.26
CA LEU A 13 16.72 13.74 -31.11
C LEU A 13 15.82 14.41 -30.06
N ILE A 14 14.54 14.01 -30.01
CA ILE A 14 13.77 14.16 -28.79
C ILE A 14 14.49 13.24 -27.83
N GLY A 15 15.39 13.84 -27.06
CA GLY A 15 16.01 13.16 -25.94
C GLY A 15 14.89 12.51 -25.16
N CYS A 16 15.04 11.21 -24.89
CA CYS A 16 14.44 10.65 -23.71
C CYS A 16 14.97 11.50 -22.55
N ASN A 17 14.25 12.56 -22.23
CA ASN A 17 14.34 13.18 -20.94
C ASN A 17 13.91 12.06 -20.03
N SER A 18 14.89 11.37 -19.44
CA SER A 18 14.68 10.45 -18.34
C SER A 18 14.16 11.28 -17.18
N SER A 19 12.92 11.74 -17.32
CA SER A 19 12.02 11.99 -16.22
C SER A 19 12.04 10.67 -15.49
N THR A 20 12.90 10.56 -14.49
CA THR A 20 12.86 9.49 -13.52
C THR A 20 11.47 9.62 -12.94
N SER A 21 10.52 8.86 -13.48
CA SER A 21 9.24 8.68 -12.87
C SER A 21 9.57 8.22 -11.47
N ALA A 22 9.35 9.09 -10.48
CA ALA A 22 9.43 8.69 -9.10
C ALA A 22 8.47 7.51 -8.99
N VAL A 23 9.03 6.31 -8.90
CA VAL A 23 8.25 5.11 -8.63
C VAL A 23 7.50 5.44 -7.34
N PRO A 24 6.15 5.37 -7.32
CA PRO A 24 5.40 5.64 -6.10
C PRO A 24 6.02 4.82 -4.98
N GLU A 25 6.44 5.49 -3.91
CA GLU A 25 7.03 4.82 -2.76
C GLU A 25 5.94 3.96 -2.14
N VAL A 26 6.03 2.65 -2.37
CA VAL A 26 5.11 1.68 -1.79
C VAL A 26 5.49 1.55 -0.32
N SER A 27 4.52 1.71 0.58
CA SER A 27 4.76 1.52 2.01
C SER A 27 5.42 0.15 2.24
N PRO A 28 6.50 0.08 3.05
CA PRO A 28 7.11 -1.20 3.41
C PRO A 28 6.19 -2.08 4.28
N GLY A 29 5.11 -1.50 4.82
CA GLY A 29 4.23 -2.15 5.78
C GLY A 29 4.81 -2.21 7.19
N LEU A 30 3.99 -2.66 8.13
CA LEU A 30 4.41 -2.97 9.49
C LEU A 30 5.28 -4.23 9.52
N THR A 31 6.26 -4.26 10.42
CA THR A 31 7.04 -5.47 10.70
C THR A 31 6.21 -6.49 11.49
N GLN A 32 6.61 -7.76 11.47
CA GLN A 32 5.86 -8.85 12.11
C GLN A 32 5.62 -8.61 13.61
N ASP A 33 6.59 -8.05 14.33
CA ASP A 33 6.51 -7.70 15.74
C ASP A 33 5.62 -6.49 16.03
N GLN A 34 5.28 -5.68 15.01
CA GLN A 34 4.38 -4.54 15.11
C GLN A 34 2.91 -4.88 14.82
N LEU A 35 2.62 -6.00 14.16
CA LEU A 35 1.27 -6.37 13.74
C LEU A 35 0.31 -6.51 14.92
N VAL A 36 0.65 -7.37 15.87
CA VAL A 36 -0.21 -7.65 17.03
C VAL A 36 -0.35 -6.40 17.93
N PRO A 37 0.72 -5.68 18.31
CA PRO A 37 0.59 -4.45 19.10
C PRO A 37 -0.28 -3.39 18.42
N THR A 38 -0.16 -3.23 17.09
CA THR A 38 -0.99 -2.26 16.36
C THR A 38 -2.45 -2.68 16.36
N LEU A 39 -2.74 -3.95 16.08
CA LEU A 39 -4.11 -4.47 16.13
C LEU A 39 -4.72 -4.39 17.54
N GLN A 40 -3.94 -4.62 18.59
CA GLN A 40 -4.39 -4.44 19.98
C GLN A 40 -4.74 -2.98 20.28
N LYS A 41 -3.92 -2.03 19.82
CA LYS A 41 -4.23 -0.61 19.95
C LYS A 41 -5.51 -0.22 19.21
N ILE A 42 -5.75 -0.80 18.02
CA ILE A 42 -7.03 -0.62 17.30
C ILE A 42 -8.17 -1.26 18.08
N ALA A 43 -7.98 -2.45 18.66
CA ALA A 43 -8.99 -3.12 19.50
C ALA A 43 -9.36 -2.31 20.76
N GLU A 44 -8.43 -1.52 21.30
CA GLU A 44 -8.66 -0.64 22.44
C GLU A 44 -9.36 0.67 22.04
N THR A 45 -8.94 1.26 20.91
CA THR A 45 -9.30 2.65 20.57
C THR A 45 -10.31 2.78 19.43
N GLY A 46 -10.46 1.78 18.58
CA GLY A 46 -11.24 1.84 17.34
C GLY A 46 -10.64 2.74 16.24
N HIS A 47 -9.44 3.31 16.44
CA HIS A 47 -8.82 4.24 15.50
C HIS A 47 -7.76 3.54 14.65
N TYR A 48 -7.83 3.70 13.32
CA TYR A 48 -6.98 2.96 12.37
C TYR A 48 -6.48 3.79 11.18
N ASP A 49 -6.97 5.01 10.97
CA ASP A 49 -6.80 5.77 9.71
C ASP A 49 -5.34 5.94 9.29
N THR A 50 -4.46 6.16 10.27
CA THR A 50 -3.03 6.41 10.04
C THR A 50 -2.20 5.16 9.83
N VAL A 51 -2.75 3.98 10.14
CA VAL A 51 -2.00 2.71 10.16
C VAL A 51 -2.56 1.65 9.23
N LEU A 52 -3.74 1.85 8.64
CA LEU A 52 -4.43 0.81 7.89
C LEU A 52 -3.64 0.29 6.69
N GLN A 53 -3.03 1.18 5.92
CA GLN A 53 -2.23 0.78 4.77
C GLN A 53 -1.03 -0.05 5.20
N ASP A 54 -0.26 0.45 6.18
CA ASP A 54 0.93 -0.24 6.67
C ASP A 54 0.58 -1.58 7.33
N LEU A 55 -0.53 -1.63 8.06
CA LEU A 55 -1.06 -2.85 8.66
C LEU A 55 -1.46 -3.88 7.59
N THR A 56 -2.15 -3.44 6.53
CA THR A 56 -2.56 -4.33 5.44
C THR A 56 -1.34 -4.94 4.76
N VAL A 57 -0.37 -4.10 4.37
CA VAL A 57 0.88 -4.58 3.73
C VAL A 57 1.69 -5.47 4.68
N GLY A 58 1.76 -5.11 5.97
CA GLY A 58 2.46 -5.92 6.97
C GLY A 58 1.84 -7.31 7.15
N LEU A 59 0.51 -7.40 7.16
CA LEU A 59 -0.22 -8.67 7.23
C LEU A 59 0.02 -9.51 5.96
N GLU A 60 -0.01 -8.90 4.78
CA GLU A 60 0.31 -9.57 3.50
C GLU A 60 1.75 -10.12 3.52
N ASN A 61 2.72 -9.29 3.91
CA ASN A 61 4.13 -9.67 4.01
C ASN A 61 4.37 -10.80 5.02
N ALA A 62 3.59 -10.86 6.10
CA ALA A 62 3.64 -11.91 7.11
C ALA A 62 2.85 -13.18 6.72
N GLY A 63 2.19 -13.20 5.56
CA GLY A 63 1.40 -14.36 5.09
C GLY A 63 -0.02 -14.43 5.65
N HIS A 64 -0.49 -13.39 6.35
CA HIS A 64 -1.82 -13.27 6.94
C HIS A 64 -2.83 -12.64 5.95
N MET A 65 -2.96 -13.24 4.75
CA MET A 65 -3.75 -12.66 3.64
C MET A 65 -5.23 -12.46 3.98
N GLU A 66 -5.86 -13.42 4.66
CA GLU A 66 -7.27 -13.31 5.06
C GLU A 66 -7.48 -12.19 6.09
N GLN A 67 -6.49 -11.99 6.97
CA GLN A 67 -6.49 -10.92 7.96
C GLN A 67 -6.26 -9.57 7.28
N ALA A 68 -5.38 -9.49 6.27
CA ALA A 68 -5.18 -8.29 5.46
C ALA A 68 -6.47 -7.83 4.78
N VAL A 69 -7.23 -8.76 4.17
CA VAL A 69 -8.57 -8.47 3.64
C VAL A 69 -9.53 -8.06 4.76
N THR A 70 -9.45 -8.71 5.91
CA THR A 70 -10.34 -8.41 7.03
C THR A 70 -10.16 -7.00 7.57
N VAL A 71 -8.92 -6.53 7.75
CA VAL A 71 -8.66 -5.18 8.28
C VAL A 71 -9.05 -4.08 7.30
N GLN A 72 -9.03 -4.34 5.98
CA GLN A 72 -9.51 -3.38 4.98
C GLN A 72 -11.00 -3.03 5.15
N ARG A 73 -11.79 -3.95 5.75
CA ARG A 73 -13.20 -3.71 6.08
C ARG A 73 -13.41 -2.66 7.17
N PHE A 74 -12.36 -2.21 7.89
CA PHE A 74 -12.49 -1.12 8.85
C PHE A 74 -13.07 0.15 8.20
N ASN A 75 -12.71 0.43 6.94
CA ASN A 75 -13.24 1.57 6.16
C ASN A 75 -14.75 1.48 5.88
N GLU A 76 -15.35 0.29 6.02
CA GLU A 76 -16.77 0.05 5.79
C GLU A 76 -17.59 0.16 7.09
N LEU A 77 -16.93 0.26 8.24
CA LEU A 77 -17.55 0.30 9.55
C LEU A 77 -17.67 1.75 10.05
N SER A 78 -18.89 2.13 10.41
CA SER A 78 -19.18 3.46 10.97
C SER A 78 -19.10 3.50 12.50
N ASP A 79 -19.24 2.35 13.18
CA ASP A 79 -19.20 2.25 14.64
C ASP A 79 -17.80 1.84 15.13
N PRO A 80 -17.13 2.66 15.95
CA PRO A 80 -15.86 2.30 16.59
C PRO A 80 -15.89 0.98 17.36
N GLU A 81 -17.01 0.59 17.95
CA GLU A 81 -17.10 -0.68 18.69
C GLU A 81 -17.05 -1.90 17.75
N ASP A 82 -17.58 -1.78 16.53
CA ASP A 82 -17.46 -2.84 15.51
C ASP A 82 -16.01 -2.98 15.04
N ILE A 83 -15.30 -1.87 14.87
CA ILE A 83 -13.86 -1.86 14.54
C ILE A 83 -13.06 -2.55 15.65
N LYS A 84 -13.31 -2.19 16.91
CA LYS A 84 -12.64 -2.78 18.08
C LYS A 84 -12.86 -4.29 18.15
N LYS A 85 -14.10 -4.73 17.93
CA LYS A 85 -14.47 -6.15 17.91
C LYS A 85 -13.76 -6.90 16.78
N LEU A 86 -13.75 -6.33 15.57
CA LEU A 86 -13.10 -6.96 14.42
C LEU A 86 -11.58 -7.04 14.60
N ALA A 87 -10.94 -5.97 15.10
CA ALA A 87 -9.52 -5.98 15.43
C ALA A 87 -9.19 -7.05 16.48
N THR A 88 -10.02 -7.19 17.53
CA THR A 88 -9.87 -8.27 18.54
C THR A 88 -9.93 -9.66 17.91
N GLN A 89 -10.83 -9.88 16.95
CA GLN A 89 -10.94 -11.16 16.23
C GLN A 89 -9.71 -11.45 15.38
N VAL A 90 -9.15 -10.43 14.72
CA VAL A 90 -7.92 -10.57 13.93
C VAL A 90 -6.74 -10.94 14.85
N VAL A 91 -6.57 -10.26 15.98
CA VAL A 91 -5.53 -10.62 16.98
C VAL A 91 -5.66 -12.07 17.40
N ALA A 92 -6.87 -12.50 17.79
CA ALA A 92 -7.12 -13.86 18.24
C ALA A 92 -6.86 -14.91 17.15
N THR A 93 -6.95 -14.54 15.86
CA THR A 93 -6.68 -15.45 14.75
C THR A 93 -5.20 -15.57 14.46
N ILE A 94 -4.44 -14.47 14.55
CA ILE A 94 -2.98 -14.46 14.34
C ILE A 94 -2.26 -15.23 15.46
N GLN A 95 -2.80 -15.20 16.69
CA GLN A 95 -2.19 -15.82 17.87
C GLN A 95 -2.55 -17.30 18.08
N LYS A 96 -3.41 -17.87 17.24
CA LYS A 96 -3.74 -19.30 17.28
C LYS A 96 -2.68 -20.15 16.58
#